data_AF-A0A1Y3N5Q0-F1
#
_entry.id   AF-A0A1Y3N5Q0-F1
#
_cell.length_a   1.000
_cell.length_b   1.000
_cell.length_c   1.000
_cell.angle_alpha   90.00
_cell.angle_beta   90.00
_cell.angle_gamma   90.00
#
_symmetry.space_group_name_H-M   'P 1'
#
loop_
_entity.id
_entity.type
_entity.pdbx_description
1 polymer ?
#
loop_
_entity_poly.entity_id
_entity_poly.type
_entity_poly.pdbx_seq_one_letter_code
_entity_poly.pdbx_strand_id
1 'polypeptide(L)'
;MTILEEKNNIIEAIKNCNIGKLEKYIDKNGLTLNMWGVMFYVPLIETIQILLKNNASMEFVKNTINTIKSKRIYITELIQKGNIKDMKEYIEANAISQKEIQNEDFDILVICIENNASNEIINYIINHFQYKSFNYYNNQKNLVLDKGDTPLFFAIKINNFQLADLLLNNGADINYDNGKILCHLVEEQSLNKSNLKFVLRHGYKIEYIDRFVISLIQHHVNEDKLLPDSLDAMSTEQLENIIEREQRKVFIKDEWYKEAVSLEHYHEIDAYSDLIERDGRPKDFVLQLVEEYHEEIYNSYKIKLDFT
;
A
#
# COMPACT_ATOMS: atom_id res chain seq x y z
N MET A 1 -36.78 -23.41 10.88
CA MET A 1 -35.67 -22.68 11.51
C MET A 1 -36.31 -21.74 12.52
N THR A 2 -35.86 -21.72 13.77
CA THR A 2 -36.41 -20.77 14.75
C THR A 2 -35.93 -19.35 14.43
N ILE A 3 -36.68 -18.31 14.83
CA ILE A 3 -36.27 -16.90 14.69
C ILE A 3 -34.87 -16.67 15.29
N LEU A 4 -34.51 -17.42 16.33
CA LEU A 4 -33.20 -17.35 16.98
C LEU A 4 -32.08 -17.96 16.11
N GLU A 5 -32.34 -19.09 15.45
CA GLU A 5 -31.40 -19.72 14.51
C GLU A 5 -31.15 -18.82 13.28
N GLU A 6 -32.20 -18.20 12.73
CA GLU A 6 -32.08 -17.28 11.59
C GLU A 6 -31.25 -16.04 11.96
N LYS A 7 -31.48 -15.46 13.14
CA LYS A 7 -30.67 -14.34 13.67
C LYS A 7 -29.20 -14.73 13.84
N ASN A 8 -28.92 -15.90 14.41
CA ASN A 8 -27.54 -16.36 14.60
C ASN A 8 -26.83 -16.60 13.26
N ASN A 9 -27.54 -17.12 12.25
CA ASN A 9 -26.98 -17.31 10.91
C ASN A 9 -26.61 -15.99 10.22
N ILE A 10 -27.46 -14.96 10.36
CA ILE A 10 -27.17 -13.62 9.84
C ILE A 10 -25.93 -13.02 10.53
N ILE A 11 -25.87 -13.11 11.86
CA ILE A 11 -24.75 -12.60 12.66
C ILE A 11 -23.45 -13.28 12.21
N GLU A 12 -23.45 -14.59 12.09
CA GLU A 12 -22.26 -15.36 11.69
C GLU A 12 -21.81 -15.01 10.27
N ALA A 13 -22.75 -14.82 9.32
CA ALA A 13 -22.42 -14.39 7.97
C ALA A 13 -21.76 -13.00 7.95
N ILE A 14 -22.33 -12.03 8.68
CA ILE A 14 -21.77 -10.66 8.79
C ILE A 14 -20.38 -10.70 9.43
N LYS A 15 -20.19 -11.45 10.53
CA LYS A 15 -18.90 -11.61 11.21
C LYS A 15 -17.81 -12.22 10.31
N ASN A 16 -18.21 -13.07 9.38
CA ASN A 16 -17.32 -13.74 8.44
C ASN A 16 -17.02 -12.87 7.20
N CYS A 17 -17.51 -11.64 7.13
CA CYS A 17 -17.34 -10.72 6.01
C CYS A 17 -16.65 -9.40 6.38
N ASN A 18 -16.12 -8.72 5.37
CA ASN A 18 -15.61 -7.36 5.46
C ASN A 18 -16.79 -6.38 5.68
N ILE A 19 -16.95 -5.89 6.90
CA ILE A 19 -18.03 -5.01 7.36
C ILE A 19 -17.98 -3.67 6.63
N GLY A 20 -16.79 -3.09 6.45
CA GLY A 20 -16.65 -1.82 5.72
C GLY A 20 -17.14 -1.91 4.27
N LYS A 21 -16.89 -3.04 3.59
CA LYS A 21 -17.44 -3.32 2.25
C LYS A 21 -18.96 -3.52 2.29
N LEU A 22 -19.47 -4.23 3.29
CA LEU A 22 -20.90 -4.45 3.46
C LEU A 22 -21.67 -3.15 3.67
N GLU A 23 -21.16 -2.23 4.49
CA GLU A 23 -21.76 -0.91 4.69
C GLU A 23 -21.76 -0.07 3.42
N LYS A 24 -20.61 0.04 2.73
CA LYS A 24 -20.53 0.78 1.46
C LYS A 24 -21.53 0.24 0.43
N TYR A 25 -21.71 -1.09 0.40
CA TYR A 25 -22.69 -1.72 -0.48
C TYR A 25 -24.12 -1.35 -0.09
N ILE A 26 -24.45 -1.42 1.20
CA ILE A 26 -25.74 -1.01 1.76
C ILE A 26 -26.06 0.45 1.42
N ASP A 27 -25.10 1.35 1.65
CA ASP A 27 -25.26 2.80 1.43
C ASP A 27 -25.42 3.14 -0.05
N LYS A 28 -24.64 2.49 -0.93
CA LYS A 28 -24.71 2.72 -2.38
C LYS A 28 -26.01 2.24 -3.01
N ASN A 29 -26.55 1.10 -2.57
CA ASN A 29 -27.64 0.43 -3.30
C ASN A 29 -29.01 0.63 -2.66
N GLY A 30 -29.12 1.24 -1.47
CA GLY A 30 -30.41 1.51 -0.81
C GLY A 30 -31.33 0.28 -0.65
N LEU A 31 -30.77 -0.94 -0.81
CA LEU A 31 -31.43 -2.22 -0.99
C LEU A 31 -32.79 -2.16 -1.73
N THR A 32 -32.78 -1.74 -2.99
CA THR A 32 -33.70 -2.28 -4.01
C THR A 32 -32.90 -3.07 -5.04
N LEU A 33 -33.08 -4.39 -5.03
CA LEU A 33 -32.28 -5.35 -5.77
C LEU A 33 -32.45 -5.24 -7.29
N ASN A 34 -31.38 -4.82 -7.97
CA ASN A 34 -31.18 -4.97 -9.40
C ASN A 34 -29.86 -5.76 -9.62
N MET A 35 -29.98 -6.95 -10.22
CA MET A 35 -28.98 -8.02 -10.33
C MET A 35 -27.85 -7.78 -11.36
N TRP A 36 -27.20 -6.63 -11.48
CA TRP A 36 -26.14 -6.49 -12.51
C TRP A 36 -24.83 -5.81 -12.05
N GLY A 37 -24.74 -5.34 -10.80
CA GLY A 37 -23.58 -4.57 -10.32
C GLY A 37 -22.52 -5.30 -9.48
N VAL A 38 -22.65 -6.61 -9.24
CA VAL A 38 -21.91 -7.31 -8.16
C VAL A 38 -21.05 -8.47 -8.66
N MET A 39 -20.30 -8.26 -9.74
CA MET A 39 -19.11 -9.08 -9.95
C MET A 39 -17.97 -8.34 -9.26
N PHE A 40 -17.33 -8.95 -8.25
CA PHE A 40 -15.93 -8.79 -7.81
C PHE A 40 -15.64 -9.16 -6.34
N TYR A 41 -16.62 -9.53 -5.49
CA TYR A 41 -16.32 -9.96 -4.10
C TYR A 41 -17.13 -11.17 -3.63
N VAL A 42 -16.47 -12.33 -3.55
CA VAL A 42 -17.09 -13.62 -3.18
C VAL A 42 -17.69 -13.63 -1.76
N PRO A 43 -17.03 -13.11 -0.69
CA PRO A 43 -17.61 -13.16 0.66
C PRO A 43 -18.87 -12.28 0.80
N LEU A 44 -18.84 -11.09 0.20
CA LEU A 44 -19.95 -10.12 0.29
C LEU A 44 -21.22 -10.65 -0.38
N ILE A 45 -21.08 -11.38 -1.50
CA ILE A 45 -22.20 -12.01 -2.21
C ILE A 45 -22.87 -13.07 -1.33
N GLU A 46 -22.10 -13.93 -0.66
CA GLU A 46 -22.64 -14.96 0.23
C GLU A 46 -23.41 -14.36 1.41
N THR A 47 -22.88 -13.31 2.04
CA THR A 47 -23.58 -12.61 3.12
C THR A 47 -24.85 -11.93 2.64
N ILE A 48 -24.83 -11.28 1.48
CA ILE A 48 -26.04 -10.71 0.89
C ILE A 48 -27.07 -11.81 0.59
N GLN A 49 -26.66 -12.94 0.02
CA GLN A 49 -27.55 -14.08 -0.25
C GLN A 49 -28.17 -14.63 1.04
N ILE A 50 -27.41 -14.74 2.12
CA ILE A 50 -27.90 -15.17 3.43
C ILE A 50 -28.89 -14.15 4.01
N LEU A 51 -28.59 -12.85 3.94
CA LEU A 51 -29.47 -11.78 4.41
C LEU A 51 -30.84 -11.81 3.70
N LEU A 52 -30.83 -12.04 2.38
CA LEU A 52 -32.05 -12.19 1.57
C LEU A 52 -32.81 -13.47 1.89
N LYS A 53 -32.11 -14.59 2.06
CA LYS A 53 -32.71 -15.88 2.41
C LYS A 53 -33.44 -15.84 3.76
N ASN A 54 -32.99 -15.00 4.69
CA ASN A 54 -33.51 -14.92 6.05
C ASN A 54 -34.41 -13.69 6.31
N ASN A 55 -34.83 -12.94 5.28
CA ASN A 55 -35.68 -11.75 5.41
C ASN A 55 -35.22 -10.77 6.54
N ALA A 56 -33.91 -10.57 6.69
CA ALA A 56 -33.37 -9.74 7.74
C ALA A 56 -33.85 -8.29 7.60
N SER A 57 -34.34 -7.67 8.69
CA SER A 57 -34.65 -6.23 8.63
C SER A 57 -33.37 -5.41 8.54
N MET A 58 -33.42 -4.33 7.75
CA MET A 58 -32.27 -3.44 7.57
C MET A 58 -31.77 -2.85 8.91
N GLU A 59 -32.70 -2.54 9.81
CA GLU A 59 -32.39 -2.07 11.15
C GLU A 59 -31.59 -3.11 11.96
N PHE A 60 -31.97 -4.39 11.90
CA PHE A 60 -31.25 -5.46 12.57
C PHE A 60 -29.82 -5.63 12.02
N VAL A 61 -29.65 -5.58 10.69
CA VAL A 61 -28.34 -5.65 10.04
C VAL A 61 -27.45 -4.50 10.46
N LYS A 62 -27.96 -3.25 10.40
CA LYS A 62 -27.21 -2.05 10.82
C LYS A 62 -26.82 -2.10 12.29
N ASN A 63 -27.73 -2.51 13.18
CA ASN A 63 -27.44 -2.65 14.61
C ASN A 63 -26.38 -3.71 14.88
N THR A 64 -26.39 -4.82 14.13
CA THR A 64 -25.37 -5.87 14.23
C THR A 64 -24.00 -5.35 13.77
N ILE A 65 -23.95 -4.65 12.64
CA ILE A 65 -22.73 -4.01 12.12
C ILE A 65 -22.15 -3.03 13.16
N ASN A 66 -22.99 -2.15 13.71
CA ASN A 66 -22.59 -1.18 14.74
C ASN A 66 -22.04 -1.88 15.99
N THR A 67 -22.66 -2.98 16.40
CA THR A 67 -22.20 -3.76 17.55
C THR A 67 -20.79 -4.31 17.33
N ILE A 68 -20.50 -4.88 16.14
CA ILE A 68 -19.17 -5.40 15.83
C ILE A 68 -18.13 -4.28 15.78
N LYS A 69 -18.48 -3.13 15.19
CA LYS A 69 -17.61 -1.95 15.19
C LYS A 69 -17.26 -1.48 16.60
N SER A 70 -18.25 -1.36 17.47
CA SER A 70 -18.02 -0.96 18.87
C SER A 70 -17.09 -1.94 19.60
N LYS A 71 -17.24 -3.24 19.37
CA LYS A 71 -16.32 -4.26 19.91
C LYS A 71 -14.89 -4.06 19.43
N ARG A 72 -14.71 -3.86 18.12
CA ARG A 72 -13.40 -3.62 17.50
C ARG A 72 -12.72 -2.36 18.02
N ILE A 73 -13.46 -1.26 18.17
CA ILE A 73 -12.98 -0.01 18.77
C ILE A 73 -12.47 -0.28 20.20
N TYR A 74 -13.26 -0.97 21.02
CA TYR A 74 -12.88 -1.27 22.39
C TYR A 74 -11.66 -2.18 22.48
N ILE A 75 -11.53 -3.18 21.59
CA ILE A 75 -10.31 -3.99 21.48
C ILE A 75 -9.09 -3.11 21.20
N THR A 76 -9.19 -2.17 20.26
CA THR A 76 -8.10 -1.22 19.96
C THR A 76 -7.73 -0.37 21.18
N GLU A 77 -8.70 0.11 21.96
CA GLU A 77 -8.44 0.85 23.19
C GLU A 77 -7.70 0.00 24.24
N LEU A 78 -8.04 -1.29 24.38
CA LEU A 78 -7.35 -2.21 25.29
C LEU A 78 -5.90 -2.48 24.86
N ILE A 79 -5.68 -2.59 23.54
CA ILE A 79 -4.34 -2.73 22.95
C ILE A 79 -3.48 -1.49 23.27
N GLN A 80 -4.02 -0.29 23.08
CA GLN A 80 -3.33 0.97 23.38
C GLN A 80 -2.96 1.12 24.86
N LYS A 81 -3.82 0.63 25.76
CA LYS A 81 -3.54 0.59 27.21
C LYS A 81 -2.49 -0.45 27.59
N GLY A 82 -2.11 -1.35 26.68
CA GLY A 82 -1.12 -2.41 26.91
C GLY A 82 -1.62 -3.53 27.83
N ASN A 83 -2.92 -3.60 28.14
CA ASN A 83 -3.47 -4.60 29.04
C ASN A 83 -3.93 -5.85 28.27
N ILE A 84 -3.00 -6.79 28.09
CA ILE A 84 -3.27 -8.06 27.41
C ILE A 84 -4.35 -8.89 28.12
N LYS A 85 -4.44 -8.82 29.46
CA LYS A 85 -5.40 -9.61 30.24
C LYS A 85 -6.82 -9.14 29.94
N ASP A 86 -7.07 -7.83 30.06
CA ASP A 86 -8.39 -7.26 29.78
C ASP A 86 -8.80 -7.50 28.31
N MET A 87 -7.85 -7.41 27.37
CA MET A 87 -8.11 -7.71 25.95
C MET A 87 -8.59 -9.16 25.77
N LYS A 88 -7.90 -10.13 26.38
CA LYS A 88 -8.27 -11.55 26.32
C LYS A 88 -9.64 -11.80 26.93
N GLU A 89 -9.85 -11.32 28.17
CA GLU A 89 -11.12 -11.47 28.88
C GLU A 89 -12.28 -10.85 28.10
N TYR A 90 -12.06 -9.70 27.46
CA TYR A 90 -13.10 -9.06 26.64
C TYR A 90 -13.44 -9.88 25.38
N ILE A 91 -12.43 -10.38 24.66
CA ILE A 91 -12.63 -11.22 23.47
C ILE A 91 -13.43 -12.48 23.83
N GLU A 92 -13.07 -13.13 24.93
CA GLU A 92 -13.74 -14.33 25.43
C GLU A 92 -15.17 -14.05 25.89
N ALA A 93 -15.37 -13.05 26.76
CA ALA A 93 -16.68 -12.69 27.31
C ALA A 93 -17.69 -12.27 26.24
N ASN A 94 -17.23 -11.73 25.12
CA ASN A 94 -18.07 -11.28 24.02
C ASN A 94 -18.18 -12.28 22.86
N ALA A 95 -17.61 -13.50 23.02
CA ALA A 95 -17.56 -14.55 22.01
C ALA A 95 -17.14 -14.02 20.63
N ILE A 96 -16.08 -13.21 20.61
CA ILE A 96 -15.54 -12.60 19.40
C ILE A 96 -14.72 -13.68 18.68
N SER A 97 -15.12 -14.01 17.45
CA SER A 97 -14.45 -15.06 16.69
C SER A 97 -13.15 -14.51 16.08
N GLN A 98 -12.19 -15.41 15.83
CA GLN A 98 -10.94 -15.06 15.13
C GLN A 98 -11.20 -14.33 13.82
N LYS A 99 -12.17 -14.80 13.02
CA LYS A 99 -12.53 -14.20 11.71
C LYS A 99 -13.08 -12.77 11.85
N GLU A 100 -13.77 -12.47 12.96
CA GLU A 100 -14.30 -11.13 13.23
C GLU A 100 -13.18 -10.09 13.43
N ILE A 101 -11.99 -10.54 13.89
CA ILE A 101 -10.85 -9.67 14.20
C ILE A 101 -9.58 -9.96 13.38
N GLN A 102 -9.65 -10.89 12.43
CA GLN A 102 -8.58 -11.24 11.50
C GLN A 102 -9.17 -11.42 10.11
N ASN A 103 -9.53 -10.29 9.49
CA ASN A 103 -9.98 -10.25 8.10
C ASN A 103 -9.51 -8.96 7.42
N GLU A 104 -9.82 -8.81 6.14
CA GLU A 104 -9.36 -7.67 5.31
C GLU A 104 -9.71 -6.29 5.85
N ASP A 105 -10.79 -6.13 6.62
CA ASP A 105 -11.21 -4.83 7.18
C ASP A 105 -10.71 -4.55 8.60
N PHE A 106 -10.29 -5.60 9.30
CA PHE A 106 -9.82 -5.53 10.67
C PHE A 106 -8.85 -6.67 10.90
N ASP A 107 -7.57 -6.35 10.79
CA ASP A 107 -6.47 -7.26 11.07
C ASP A 107 -5.86 -6.87 12.42
N ILE A 108 -6.19 -7.63 13.46
CA ILE A 108 -5.75 -7.35 14.82
C ILE A 108 -4.22 -7.28 14.95
N LEU A 109 -3.46 -8.02 14.13
CA LEU A 109 -1.99 -7.90 14.14
C LEU A 109 -1.57 -6.52 13.66
N VAL A 110 -2.07 -6.06 12.52
CA VAL A 110 -1.71 -4.73 12.01
C VAL A 110 -2.17 -3.62 12.96
N ILE A 111 -3.37 -3.75 13.55
CA ILE A 111 -3.84 -2.82 14.58
C ILE A 111 -2.89 -2.76 15.77
N CYS A 112 -2.39 -3.91 16.24
CA CYS A 112 -1.37 -3.94 17.30
C CYS A 112 -0.09 -3.20 16.89
N ILE A 113 0.38 -3.38 15.66
CA ILE A 113 1.60 -2.72 15.17
C ILE A 113 1.41 -1.20 15.05
N GLU A 114 0.33 -0.75 14.41
CA GLU A 114 0.05 0.68 14.22
C GLU A 114 -0.17 1.43 15.54
N ASN A 115 -0.66 0.72 16.57
CA ASN A 115 -0.86 1.29 17.92
C ASN A 115 0.33 1.05 18.86
N ASN A 116 1.48 0.60 18.34
CA ASN A 116 2.69 0.32 19.10
C ASN A 116 2.43 -0.56 20.34
N ALA A 117 1.64 -1.63 20.16
CA ALA A 117 1.29 -2.56 21.20
C ALA A 117 2.54 -3.22 21.81
N SER A 118 2.42 -3.68 23.06
CA SER A 118 3.52 -4.38 23.72
C SER A 118 3.90 -5.66 22.96
N ASN A 119 5.19 -6.02 23.00
CA ASN A 119 5.67 -7.28 22.43
C ASN A 119 4.92 -8.50 22.99
N GLU A 120 4.40 -8.42 24.22
CA GLU A 120 3.58 -9.46 24.82
C GLU A 120 2.25 -9.67 24.05
N ILE A 121 1.55 -8.58 23.75
CA ILE A 121 0.30 -8.62 22.95
C ILE A 121 0.59 -9.15 21.56
N ILE A 122 1.62 -8.63 20.90
CA ILE A 122 1.97 -9.04 19.53
C ILE A 122 2.33 -10.53 19.47
N ASN A 123 3.16 -11.01 20.40
CA ASN A 123 3.50 -12.43 20.48
C ASN A 123 2.26 -13.30 20.72
N TYR A 124 1.33 -12.86 21.57
CA TYR A 124 0.08 -13.57 21.77
C TYR A 124 -0.73 -13.66 20.46
N ILE A 125 -0.89 -12.55 19.74
CA ILE A 125 -1.61 -12.55 18.46
C ILE A 125 -0.95 -13.48 17.44
N ILE A 126 0.37 -13.36 17.22
CA ILE A 126 1.11 -14.19 16.27
C ILE A 126 0.95 -15.69 16.57
N ASN A 127 1.07 -16.08 17.84
CA ASN A 127 1.04 -17.50 18.24
C ASN A 127 -0.37 -18.09 18.26
N HIS A 128 -1.40 -17.32 18.61
CA HIS A 128 -2.76 -17.85 18.76
C HIS A 128 -3.62 -17.73 17.49
N PHE A 129 -3.35 -16.77 16.61
CA PHE A 129 -4.22 -16.46 15.46
C PHE A 129 -3.76 -17.10 14.14
N GLN A 130 -2.82 -18.06 14.20
CA GLN A 130 -2.41 -18.96 13.10
C GLN A 130 -2.42 -18.30 11.70
N TYR A 131 -1.68 -17.20 11.54
CA TYR A 131 -1.55 -16.55 10.24
C TYR A 131 -0.94 -17.53 9.23
N LYS A 132 -1.57 -17.67 8.06
CA LYS A 132 -1.05 -18.54 6.98
C LYS A 132 0.33 -18.08 6.48
N SER A 133 0.55 -16.77 6.53
CA SER A 133 1.75 -16.08 6.09
C SER A 133 1.72 -14.66 6.67
N PHE A 134 2.89 -14.03 6.81
CA PHE A 134 3.05 -12.60 7.10
C PHE A 134 3.31 -11.77 5.83
N ASN A 135 3.31 -12.44 4.67
CA ASN A 135 3.54 -11.87 3.35
C ASN A 135 2.21 -11.58 2.68
N TYR A 136 1.49 -10.58 3.18
CA TYR A 136 0.22 -10.14 2.64
C TYR A 136 0.06 -8.64 2.81
N TYR A 137 -0.84 -8.08 2.03
CA TYR A 137 -1.18 -6.67 2.04
C TYR A 137 -2.40 -6.42 2.92
N ASN A 138 -2.28 -5.48 3.86
CA ASN A 138 -3.43 -4.99 4.60
C ASN A 138 -4.21 -4.01 3.72
N ASN A 139 -5.43 -4.39 3.33
CA ASN A 139 -6.28 -3.64 2.41
C ASN A 139 -7.13 -2.55 3.10
N GLN A 140 -6.85 -2.22 4.36
CA GLN A 140 -7.64 -1.24 5.11
C GLN A 140 -7.63 0.17 4.49
N LYS A 141 -6.57 0.57 3.75
CA LYS A 141 -6.37 1.99 3.39
C LYS A 141 -6.91 2.48 2.05
N ASN A 142 -7.07 1.69 0.99
CA ASN A 142 -7.83 2.12 -0.20
C ASN A 142 -7.90 1.03 -1.28
N LEU A 143 -9.10 0.61 -1.66
CA LEU A 143 -9.36 -0.28 -2.80
C LEU A 143 -9.09 0.38 -4.17
N VAL A 144 -8.71 1.66 -4.18
CA VAL A 144 -8.58 2.46 -5.42
C VAL A 144 -7.14 2.53 -5.91
N LEU A 145 -6.15 2.19 -5.07
CA LEU A 145 -4.73 2.38 -5.42
C LEU A 145 -3.86 1.11 -5.35
N ASP A 146 -4.41 -0.07 -5.00
CA ASP A 146 -3.61 -1.30 -4.79
C ASP A 146 -2.43 -1.12 -3.82
N LYS A 147 -2.55 -0.14 -2.91
CA LYS A 147 -1.55 0.18 -1.88
C LYS A 147 -1.95 -0.47 -0.58
N GLY A 148 -1.71 -1.77 -0.48
CA GLY A 148 -1.71 -2.42 0.81
C GLY A 148 -0.31 -2.40 1.42
N ASP A 149 -0.26 -2.34 2.74
CA ASP A 149 0.97 -2.35 3.51
C ASP A 149 1.12 -3.72 4.20
N THR A 150 2.32 -4.28 4.22
CA THR A 150 2.57 -5.56 4.89
C THR A 150 2.76 -5.36 6.40
N PRO A 151 2.51 -6.37 7.25
CA PRO A 151 2.86 -6.30 8.67
C PRO A 151 4.33 -5.89 8.90
N LEU A 152 5.24 -6.43 8.07
CA LEU A 152 6.66 -6.10 8.12
C LEU A 152 6.93 -4.65 7.74
N PHE A 153 6.24 -4.12 6.72
CA PHE A 153 6.33 -2.71 6.36
C PHE A 153 5.96 -1.81 7.54
N PHE A 154 4.85 -2.07 8.24
CA PHE A 154 4.44 -1.25 9.37
C PHE A 154 5.48 -1.23 10.49
N ALA A 155 6.04 -2.40 10.84
CA ALA A 155 7.09 -2.49 11.86
C ALA A 155 8.34 -1.67 11.49
N ILE A 156 8.74 -1.72 10.22
CA ILE A 156 9.91 -1.01 9.68
C ILE A 156 9.63 0.50 9.56
N LYS A 157 8.43 0.89 9.14
CA LYS A 157 7.97 2.29 9.04
C LYS A 157 8.10 3.01 10.39
N ILE A 158 7.73 2.35 11.48
CA ILE A 158 7.82 2.92 12.84
C ILE A 158 9.18 2.67 13.51
N ASN A 159 10.18 2.16 12.78
CA ASN A 159 11.50 1.79 13.29
C ASN A 159 11.49 0.78 14.47
N ASN A 160 10.43 -0.04 14.60
CA ASN A 160 10.37 -1.09 15.60
C ASN A 160 11.09 -2.34 15.08
N PHE A 161 12.43 -2.29 15.11
CA PHE A 161 13.28 -3.35 14.56
C PHE A 161 13.17 -4.67 15.33
N GLN A 162 12.90 -4.62 16.63
CA GLN A 162 12.64 -5.84 17.40
C GLN A 162 11.40 -6.58 16.90
N LEU A 163 10.33 -5.84 16.59
CA LEU A 163 9.14 -6.41 15.97
C LEU A 163 9.41 -6.86 14.53
N ALA A 164 10.17 -6.08 13.75
CA ALA A 164 10.53 -6.46 12.39
C ALA A 164 11.31 -7.79 12.39
N ASP A 165 12.29 -7.95 13.29
CA ASP A 165 13.02 -9.21 13.49
C ASP A 165 12.10 -10.34 13.89
N LEU A 166 11.14 -10.10 14.80
CA LEU A 166 10.14 -11.10 15.17
C LEU A 166 9.33 -11.56 13.96
N LEU A 167 8.86 -10.65 13.11
CA LEU A 167 8.10 -10.98 11.89
C LEU A 167 8.97 -11.74 10.88
N LEU A 168 10.20 -11.30 10.65
CA LEU A 168 11.17 -12.00 9.77
C LEU A 168 11.44 -13.43 10.25
N ASN A 169 11.66 -13.61 11.56
CA ASN A 169 11.85 -14.92 12.17
C ASN A 169 10.61 -15.83 12.06
N ASN A 170 9.43 -15.24 11.90
CA ASN A 170 8.17 -15.95 11.65
C ASN A 170 7.85 -16.09 10.15
N GLY A 171 8.79 -15.80 9.25
CA GLY A 171 8.66 -16.05 7.82
C GLY A 171 8.13 -14.87 7.00
N ALA A 172 8.06 -13.67 7.56
CA ALA A 172 7.92 -12.47 6.74
C ALA A 172 9.14 -12.31 5.82
N ASP A 173 8.92 -11.89 4.59
CA ASP A 173 9.94 -11.73 3.56
C ASP A 173 10.19 -10.24 3.30
N ILE A 174 11.41 -9.79 3.57
CA ILE A 174 11.86 -8.41 3.28
C ILE A 174 11.76 -8.07 1.79
N ASN A 175 11.80 -9.09 0.93
CA ASN A 175 11.76 -8.99 -0.52
C ASN A 175 10.37 -9.23 -1.11
N TYR A 176 9.33 -9.33 -0.25
CA TYR A 176 7.96 -9.57 -0.70
C TYR A 176 7.53 -8.58 -1.79
N ASP A 177 6.79 -9.10 -2.78
CA ASP A 177 6.39 -8.38 -3.99
C ASP A 177 7.52 -7.56 -4.62
N ASN A 178 8.66 -8.23 -4.87
CA ASN A 178 9.82 -7.68 -5.55
C ASN A 178 10.43 -6.46 -4.82
N GLY A 179 10.57 -6.57 -3.50
CA GLY A 179 11.25 -5.56 -2.68
C GLY A 179 10.50 -4.23 -2.56
N LYS A 180 9.18 -4.21 -2.78
CA LYS A 180 8.37 -2.97 -2.72
C LYS A 180 8.47 -2.19 -1.40
N ILE A 181 8.95 -2.81 -0.33
CA ILE A 181 9.03 -2.20 1.00
C ILE A 181 9.77 -0.85 1.00
N LEU A 182 10.85 -0.69 0.25
CA LEU A 182 11.58 0.58 0.17
C LEU A 182 10.82 1.63 -0.65
N CYS A 183 10.23 1.24 -1.78
CA CYS A 183 9.37 2.13 -2.58
C CYS A 183 8.20 2.64 -1.74
N HIS A 184 7.55 1.76 -0.97
CA HIS A 184 6.44 2.14 -0.10
C HIS A 184 6.89 3.11 1.00
N LEU A 185 8.10 2.94 1.57
CA LEU A 185 8.63 3.87 2.57
C LEU A 185 8.85 5.27 1.98
N VAL A 186 9.27 5.36 0.71
CA VAL A 186 9.40 6.63 -0.03
C VAL A 186 8.02 7.24 -0.26
N GLU A 187 7.07 6.48 -0.82
CA GLU A 187 5.71 6.95 -1.10
C GLU A 187 4.96 7.44 0.14
N GLU A 188 5.21 6.81 1.30
CA GLU A 188 4.62 7.19 2.59
C GLU A 188 5.47 8.22 3.35
N GLN A 189 6.49 8.80 2.73
CA GLN A 189 7.39 9.80 3.31
C GLN A 189 7.97 9.37 4.68
N SER A 190 8.25 8.09 4.83
CA SER A 190 8.66 7.46 6.09
C SER A 190 10.04 6.79 6.03
N LEU A 191 10.69 6.82 4.86
CA LEU A 191 12.06 6.37 4.69
C LEU A 191 13.01 7.24 5.55
N ASN A 192 13.89 6.58 6.31
CA ASN A 192 14.94 7.23 7.09
C ASN A 192 16.19 6.34 7.15
N LYS A 193 17.30 6.86 7.71
CA LYS A 193 18.57 6.12 7.81
C LYS A 193 18.39 4.76 8.50
N SER A 194 17.66 4.75 9.60
CA SER A 194 17.54 3.58 10.47
C SER A 194 16.79 2.45 9.78
N ASN A 195 15.63 2.74 9.19
CA ASN A 195 14.86 1.71 8.48
C ASN A 195 15.52 1.26 7.18
N LEU A 196 16.15 2.15 6.40
CA LEU A 196 16.91 1.74 5.22
C LEU A 196 18.03 0.77 5.60
N LYS A 197 18.82 1.13 6.61
CA LYS A 197 19.92 0.28 7.10
C LYS A 197 19.43 -1.07 7.60
N PHE A 198 18.27 -1.09 8.26
CA PHE A 198 17.64 -2.35 8.68
C PHE A 198 17.29 -3.21 7.47
N VAL A 199 16.52 -2.69 6.51
CA VAL A 199 16.08 -3.43 5.32
C VAL A 199 17.27 -4.03 4.57
N LEU A 200 18.30 -3.22 4.29
CA LEU A 200 19.47 -3.65 3.53
C LEU A 200 20.30 -4.74 4.22
N ARG A 201 20.33 -4.75 5.55
CA ARG A 201 21.05 -5.76 6.33
C ARG A 201 20.32 -7.10 6.42
N HIS A 202 19.02 -7.11 6.16
CA HIS A 202 18.17 -8.29 6.31
C HIS A 202 17.93 -9.03 5.00
N GLY A 203 18.90 -8.97 4.08
CA GLY A 203 18.87 -9.76 2.84
C GLY A 203 18.04 -9.16 1.72
N TYR A 204 17.88 -7.83 1.70
CA TYR A 204 17.27 -7.12 0.58
C TYR A 204 18.06 -7.38 -0.71
N LYS A 205 17.39 -7.86 -1.76
CA LYS A 205 18.05 -8.25 -3.01
C LYS A 205 18.47 -7.03 -3.81
N ILE A 206 19.70 -7.09 -4.33
CA ILE A 206 20.29 -6.03 -5.16
C ILE A 206 19.49 -5.75 -6.44
N GLU A 207 18.81 -6.76 -6.98
CA GLU A 207 18.00 -6.65 -8.21
C GLU A 207 16.77 -5.73 -8.06
N TYR A 208 16.35 -5.42 -6.83
CA TYR A 208 15.23 -4.49 -6.57
C TYR A 208 15.71 -3.06 -6.27
N ILE A 209 17.03 -2.81 -6.26
CA ILE A 209 17.57 -1.48 -5.97
C ILE A 209 17.23 -0.50 -7.10
N ASP A 210 17.29 -0.91 -8.37
CA ASP A 210 17.01 -0.03 -9.51
C ASP A 210 15.59 0.56 -9.40
N ARG A 211 14.61 -0.25 -9.02
CA ARG A 211 13.22 0.19 -8.78
C ARG A 211 13.13 1.17 -7.61
N PHE A 212 13.84 0.90 -6.52
CA PHE A 212 13.89 1.79 -5.37
C PHE A 212 14.50 3.14 -5.74
N VAL A 213 15.63 3.15 -6.48
CA VAL A 213 16.28 4.38 -6.95
C VAL A 213 15.34 5.19 -7.85
N ILE A 214 14.65 4.56 -8.79
CA ILE A 214 13.66 5.23 -9.65
C ILE A 214 12.56 5.88 -8.80
N SER A 215 11.99 5.15 -7.83
CA SER A 215 10.96 5.68 -6.92
C SER A 215 11.48 6.88 -6.11
N LEU A 216 12.73 6.80 -5.66
CA LEU A 216 13.39 7.87 -4.93
C LEU A 216 13.53 9.12 -5.82
N ILE A 217 14.07 8.99 -7.03
CA ILE A 217 14.19 10.10 -7.99
C ILE A 217 12.82 10.71 -8.28
N GLN A 218 11.81 9.91 -8.63
CA GLN A 218 10.46 10.41 -8.96
C GLN A 218 9.84 11.22 -7.82
N HIS A 219 10.05 10.81 -6.56
CA HIS A 219 9.50 11.51 -5.41
C HIS A 219 10.30 12.79 -5.06
N HIS A 220 11.60 12.84 -5.38
CA HIS A 220 12.47 14.00 -5.10
C HIS A 220 12.43 15.07 -6.21
N VAL A 221 12.11 14.71 -7.46
CA VAL A 221 11.92 15.70 -8.55
C VAL A 221 10.72 16.63 -8.27
N ASN A 222 9.81 16.21 -7.38
CA ASN A 222 8.64 16.99 -6.99
C ASN A 222 8.82 17.79 -5.68
N GLU A 223 9.90 17.59 -4.94
CA GLU A 223 10.18 18.27 -3.66
C GLU A 223 11.67 18.65 -3.58
N ASP A 224 12.01 19.94 -3.51
CA ASP A 224 13.36 20.55 -3.50
C ASP A 224 14.34 20.11 -2.38
N LYS A 225 14.25 18.88 -1.88
CA LYS A 225 15.16 18.32 -0.87
C LYS A 225 15.82 17.06 -1.42
N LEU A 226 17.08 17.20 -1.83
CA LEU A 226 18.03 16.10 -1.88
C LEU A 226 17.99 15.36 -0.54
N LEU A 227 17.88 14.03 -0.61
CA LEU A 227 18.12 13.00 0.40
C LEU A 227 18.30 13.51 1.85
N PRO A 228 17.56 13.01 2.86
CA PRO A 228 17.80 13.39 4.24
C PRO A 228 19.29 13.26 4.58
N ASP A 229 19.90 14.35 5.09
CA ASP A 229 21.34 14.51 5.48
C ASP A 229 21.92 13.37 6.35
N SER A 230 21.11 12.39 6.71
CA SER A 230 21.36 11.34 7.67
C SER A 230 21.91 10.02 7.07
N LEU A 231 22.00 9.82 5.75
CA LEU A 231 22.31 8.49 5.15
C LEU A 231 23.80 8.03 5.17
N ASP A 232 24.53 8.40 6.21
CA ASP A 232 25.98 8.18 6.36
C ASP A 232 26.42 6.75 6.78
N ALA A 233 25.88 5.65 6.23
CA ALA A 233 26.39 4.30 6.58
C ALA A 233 26.10 3.12 5.61
N MET A 234 25.79 3.38 4.35
CA MET A 234 26.55 2.76 3.26
C MET A 234 27.64 3.79 2.94
N SER A 235 28.80 3.45 2.36
CA SER A 235 29.62 4.57 1.90
C SER A 235 28.72 5.38 0.98
N THR A 236 28.59 6.68 1.24
CA THR A 236 27.79 7.58 0.42
C THR A 236 28.16 7.34 -1.04
N GLU A 237 29.45 7.08 -1.30
CA GLU A 237 30.04 6.53 -2.52
C GLU A 237 29.42 5.23 -3.09
N GLN A 238 29.03 4.21 -2.31
CA GLN A 238 28.35 3.01 -2.85
C GLN A 238 26.91 3.32 -3.27
N LEU A 239 26.17 4.08 -2.47
CA LEU A 239 24.81 4.46 -2.80
C LEU A 239 24.79 5.49 -3.93
N GLU A 240 25.71 6.46 -3.92
CA GLU A 240 25.98 7.42 -4.99
C GLU A 240 26.48 6.71 -6.25
N ASN A 241 27.42 5.76 -6.18
CA ASN A 241 27.84 5.00 -7.35
C ASN A 241 26.69 4.14 -7.90
N ILE A 242 25.81 3.60 -7.05
CA ILE A 242 24.62 2.88 -7.52
C ILE A 242 23.62 3.88 -8.13
N ILE A 243 23.31 4.99 -7.46
CA ILE A 243 22.43 6.04 -7.97
C ILE A 243 22.97 6.61 -9.28
N GLU A 244 24.25 6.91 -9.37
CA GLU A 244 24.95 7.44 -10.54
C GLU A 244 25.05 6.39 -11.65
N ARG A 245 25.31 5.11 -11.32
CA ARG A 245 25.29 4.00 -12.29
C ARG A 245 23.88 3.73 -12.80
N GLU A 246 22.86 3.80 -11.96
CA GLU A 246 21.47 3.55 -12.32
C GLU A 246 20.81 4.78 -12.99
N GLN A 247 21.17 6.01 -12.61
CA GLN A 247 20.83 7.25 -13.33
C GLN A 247 21.39 7.20 -14.76
N ARG A 248 22.65 6.76 -14.92
CA ARG A 248 23.28 6.54 -16.24
C ARG A 248 22.69 5.34 -17.02
N LYS A 249 21.87 4.49 -16.38
CA LYS A 249 21.15 3.37 -17.00
C LYS A 249 19.67 3.66 -17.26
N VAL A 250 19.17 4.84 -16.87
CA VAL A 250 17.90 5.32 -17.43
C VAL A 250 18.14 5.50 -18.92
N PHE A 251 17.77 4.48 -19.69
CA PHE A 251 17.75 4.57 -21.14
C PHE A 251 16.63 5.53 -21.49
N ILE A 252 16.95 6.82 -21.52
CA ILE A 252 16.06 7.84 -22.03
C ILE A 252 15.89 7.53 -23.51
N LYS A 253 14.67 7.11 -23.87
CA LYS A 253 14.35 6.75 -25.24
C LYS A 253 14.30 8.03 -26.08
N ASP A 254 14.69 7.92 -27.34
CA ASP A 254 14.63 9.05 -28.29
C ASP A 254 13.21 9.62 -28.40
N GLU A 255 12.20 8.76 -28.27
CA GLU A 255 10.79 9.17 -28.31
C GLU A 255 10.41 10.13 -27.18
N TRP A 256 11.10 10.09 -26.03
CA TRP A 256 10.85 11.00 -24.91
C TRP A 256 11.40 12.40 -25.19
N TYR A 257 12.50 12.50 -25.92
CA TYR A 257 12.98 13.80 -26.42
C TYR A 257 12.03 14.40 -27.43
N LYS A 258 11.48 13.58 -28.33
CA LYS A 258 10.46 14.04 -29.28
C LYS A 258 9.22 14.60 -28.58
N GLU A 259 8.75 13.94 -27.53
CA GLU A 259 7.61 14.39 -26.73
C GLU A 259 7.94 15.66 -25.93
N ALA A 260 9.11 15.72 -25.30
CA ALA A 260 9.55 16.89 -24.55
C ALA A 260 9.75 18.14 -25.43
N VAL A 261 10.33 18.00 -26.62
CA VAL A 261 10.45 19.10 -27.60
C VAL A 261 9.06 19.53 -28.13
N SER A 262 8.12 18.60 -28.27
CA SER A 262 6.74 18.95 -28.63
C SER A 262 6.05 19.76 -27.54
N LEU A 263 6.28 19.41 -26.27
CA LEU A 263 5.74 20.13 -25.12
C LEU A 263 6.31 21.55 -25.02
N GLU A 264 7.60 21.73 -25.26
CA GLU A 264 8.19 23.07 -25.30
C GLU A 264 7.59 23.88 -26.46
N HIS A 265 7.49 23.31 -27.65
CA HIS A 265 7.00 24.03 -28.84
C HIS A 265 5.52 24.44 -28.75
N TYR A 266 4.66 23.58 -28.21
CA TYR A 266 3.20 23.83 -28.16
C TYR A 266 2.69 24.37 -26.82
N HIS A 267 3.47 24.20 -25.74
CA HIS A 267 3.02 24.49 -24.37
C HIS A 267 4.04 25.27 -23.53
N GLU A 268 5.19 25.66 -24.09
CA GLU A 268 6.26 26.43 -23.41
C GLU A 268 6.82 25.74 -22.15
N ILE A 269 6.79 24.41 -22.10
CA ILE A 269 7.35 23.60 -21.00
C ILE A 269 8.70 23.02 -21.43
N ASP A 270 9.79 23.48 -20.82
CA ASP A 270 11.13 22.90 -21.02
C ASP A 270 11.29 21.61 -20.20
N ALA A 271 10.83 20.51 -20.77
CA ALA A 271 10.97 19.18 -20.19
C ALA A 271 12.24 18.44 -20.66
N TYR A 272 12.91 18.89 -21.73
CA TYR A 272 14.06 18.18 -22.28
C TYR A 272 15.37 18.58 -21.64
N SER A 273 15.50 19.78 -21.05
CA SER A 273 16.70 20.16 -20.26
C SER A 273 16.95 19.19 -19.10
N ASP A 274 15.88 18.81 -18.38
CA ASP A 274 15.94 17.81 -17.32
C ASP A 274 16.32 16.41 -17.85
N LEU A 275 15.85 16.05 -19.05
CA LEU A 275 16.23 14.80 -19.71
C LEU A 275 17.71 14.84 -20.10
N ILE A 276 18.20 15.94 -20.70
CA ILE A 276 19.61 16.13 -21.08
C ILE A 276 20.50 15.97 -19.85
N GLU A 277 20.18 16.58 -18.71
CA GLU A 277 21.01 16.47 -17.51
C GLU A 277 21.16 15.00 -17.05
N ARG A 278 20.09 14.22 -17.20
CA ARG A 278 19.95 12.85 -16.70
C ARG A 278 20.33 11.76 -17.71
N ASP A 279 20.48 12.10 -18.99
CA ASP A 279 20.88 11.16 -20.04
C ASP A 279 22.36 10.79 -19.92
N GLY A 280 22.63 9.48 -19.82
CA GLY A 280 23.98 8.93 -19.75
C GLY A 280 24.73 8.86 -21.09
N ARG A 281 24.08 9.18 -22.22
CA ARG A 281 24.70 9.21 -23.55
C ARG A 281 25.58 10.46 -23.72
N PRO A 282 26.53 10.47 -24.69
CA PRO A 282 27.38 11.64 -24.95
C PRO A 282 26.55 12.90 -25.18
N LYS A 283 26.88 14.01 -24.50
CA LYS A 283 26.05 15.22 -24.56
C LYS A 283 25.92 15.78 -25.97
N ASP A 284 26.99 15.72 -26.76
CA ASP A 284 26.95 16.13 -28.17
C ASP A 284 25.92 15.32 -28.98
N PHE A 285 25.79 14.02 -28.70
CA PHE A 285 24.80 13.16 -29.35
C PHE A 285 23.37 13.51 -28.92
N VAL A 286 23.15 13.76 -27.64
CA VAL A 286 21.80 14.10 -27.11
C VAL A 286 21.37 15.48 -27.59
N LEU A 287 22.28 16.46 -27.60
CA LEU A 287 22.01 17.79 -28.13
C LEU A 287 21.66 17.74 -29.62
N GLN A 288 22.40 16.96 -30.41
CA GLN A 288 22.09 16.74 -31.81
C GLN A 288 20.70 16.09 -32.00
N LEU A 289 20.34 15.10 -31.17
CA LEU A 289 19.03 14.45 -31.22
C LEU A 289 17.88 15.43 -30.91
N VAL A 290 18.07 16.32 -29.94
CA VAL A 290 17.11 17.38 -29.60
C VAL A 290 16.96 18.35 -30.78
N GLU A 291 18.06 18.82 -31.35
CA GLU A 291 18.07 19.69 -32.53
C GLU A 291 17.32 19.07 -33.72
N GLU A 292 17.56 17.78 -34.00
CA GLU A 292 16.86 17.05 -35.07
C GLU A 292 15.33 17.03 -34.85
N TYR A 293 14.86 16.87 -33.61
CA TYR A 293 13.43 16.90 -33.30
C TYR A 293 12.83 18.31 -33.36
N HIS A 294 13.57 19.35 -32.98
CA HIS A 294 13.13 20.74 -33.19
C HIS A 294 12.92 21.03 -34.67
N GLU A 295 13.86 20.61 -35.53
CA GLU A 295 13.73 20.77 -36.97
C GLU A 295 12.55 19.97 -37.54
N GLU A 296 12.35 18.72 -37.11
CA GLU A 296 11.24 17.88 -37.54
C GLU A 296 9.88 18.53 -37.20
N ILE A 297 9.71 18.97 -35.95
CA ILE A 297 8.46 19.57 -35.45
C ILE A 297 8.21 20.92 -36.14
N TYR A 298 9.23 21.77 -36.24
CA TYR A 298 9.13 23.06 -36.92
C TYR A 298 8.73 22.91 -38.40
N ASN A 299 9.36 21.98 -39.12
CA ASN A 299 9.03 21.70 -40.52
C ASN A 299 7.61 21.12 -40.67
N SER A 300 7.17 20.26 -39.74
CA SER A 300 5.80 19.72 -39.74
C SER A 300 4.73 20.81 -39.53
N TYR A 301 5.04 21.83 -38.72
CA TYR A 301 4.16 22.97 -38.46
C TYR A 301 4.09 23.93 -39.65
N LYS A 302 5.24 24.24 -40.28
CA LYS A 302 5.31 25.08 -41.47
C LYS A 302 4.52 24.49 -42.64
N ILE A 303 4.62 23.18 -42.86
CA ILE A 303 3.81 22.47 -43.87
C ILE A 303 2.31 22.61 -43.57
N LYS A 304 1.89 22.49 -42.30
CA LYS A 304 0.47 22.68 -41.93
C LYS A 304 -0.06 24.10 -42.20
N LEU A 305 0.77 25.12 -42.02
CA LEU A 305 0.40 26.52 -42.31
C LEU A 305 0.29 26.82 -43.81
N ASP A 306 1.10 26.18 -44.65
CA ASP A 306 1.02 26.34 -46.12
C ASP A 306 -0.23 25.67 -46.73
N PHE A 307 -0.94 24.83 -45.96
CA PHE A 307 -2.18 24.14 -46.36
C PHE A 307 -3.46 24.68 -45.68
N THR A 308 -3.38 25.75 -44.89
CA THR A 308 -4.52 26.48 -44.27
C THR A 308 -4.68 27.86 -44.85
#